data_AF-A0A9J6GV09-F1
#
_entry.id   AF-A0A9J6GV09-F1
#
_cell.length_a   1.000
_cell.length_b   1.000
_cell.length_c   1.000
_cell.angle_alpha   90.00
_cell.angle_beta   90.00
_cell.angle_gamma   90.00
#
_symmetry.space_group_name_H-M   'P 1'
#
loop_
_entity.id
_entity.type
_entity.pdbx_description
1 polymer ?
#
loop_
_entity_poly.entity_id
_entity_poly.type
_entity_poly.pdbx_seq_one_letter_code
_entity_poly.pdbx_strand_id
1 'polypeptide(L)'
;MQRQGRRVLLVIDNCSLHHVQTSLMAVTIVFFSTSKVQPLCLGIIHGFKASYRRRVLERLVIAVDHPSTNLRLRVSLYSAVEMVKAPWLKVKATCVRNCFRKACFVDTQPEAEPDASDGQTGGDLWQPVVDSNRGA
;
A
#
# COMPACT_ATOMS: atom_id res chain seq x y z
N MET A 1 -0.66 12.33 -23.00
CA MET A 1 0.82 12.28 -23.09
C MET A 1 1.30 12.85 -24.42
N GLN A 2 1.20 12.13 -25.54
CA GLN A 2 1.65 12.64 -26.85
C GLN A 2 0.96 13.94 -27.29
N ARG A 3 -0.38 14.00 -27.27
CA ARG A 3 -1.15 15.22 -27.59
C ARG A 3 -0.88 16.41 -26.66
N GLN A 4 -0.28 16.16 -25.50
CA GLN A 4 0.09 17.19 -24.52
C GLN A 4 1.59 17.51 -24.55
N GLY A 5 2.35 16.95 -25.50
CA GLY A 5 3.81 17.11 -25.57
C GLY A 5 4.58 16.48 -24.39
N ARG A 6 3.94 15.62 -23.59
CA ARG A 6 4.55 15.00 -22.40
C ARG A 6 5.10 13.63 -22.72
N ARG A 7 6.38 13.41 -22.37
CA ARG A 7 7.03 12.08 -22.38
C ARG A 7 6.87 11.43 -21.01
N VAL A 8 6.62 10.11 -21.00
CA VAL A 8 6.47 9.33 -19.77
C VAL A 8 7.55 8.25 -19.73
N LEU A 9 8.17 8.10 -18.56
CA LEU A 9 9.02 6.96 -18.25
C LEU A 9 8.19 5.92 -17.48
N LEU A 10 8.01 4.74 -18.06
CA LEU A 10 7.35 3.62 -17.40
C LEU A 10 8.40 2.67 -16.85
N VAL A 11 8.41 2.52 -15.53
CA VAL A 11 9.37 1.71 -14.80
C VAL A 11 8.69 0.42 -14.35
N ILE A 12 9.18 -0.72 -14.82
CA ILE A 12 8.59 -2.05 -14.54
C ILE A 12 9.68 -3.08 -14.18
N ASP A 13 9.28 -4.20 -13.60
CA ASP A 13 10.15 -5.33 -13.32
C ASP A 13 10.56 -6.08 -14.57
N ASN A 14 11.77 -6.64 -14.51
CA ASN A 14 12.37 -7.46 -15.56
C ASN A 14 11.72 -8.87 -15.61
N CYS A 15 10.41 -8.92 -15.81
CA CYS A 15 9.67 -10.15 -16.05
C CYS A 15 9.65 -10.48 -17.55
N SER A 16 9.88 -11.74 -17.92
CA SER A 16 9.83 -12.19 -19.32
C SER A 16 8.50 -11.85 -20.01
N LEU A 17 7.40 -11.84 -19.25
CA LEU A 17 6.07 -11.48 -19.76
C LEU A 17 5.95 -10.01 -20.20
N HIS A 18 6.84 -9.13 -19.73
CA HIS A 18 6.87 -7.72 -20.12
C HIS A 18 7.66 -7.47 -21.40
N HIS A 19 8.37 -8.47 -21.93
CA HIS A 19 9.14 -8.37 -23.16
C HIS A 19 8.23 -8.59 -24.37
N VAL A 20 7.25 -7.70 -24.53
CA VAL A 20 6.33 -7.69 -25.67
C VAL A 20 6.76 -6.60 -26.64
N GLN A 21 6.87 -6.95 -27.91
CA GLN A 21 7.24 -6.00 -28.96
C GLN A 21 6.10 -5.02 -29.20
N THR A 22 6.18 -3.85 -28.54
CA THR A 22 5.14 -2.83 -28.55
C THR A 22 5.74 -1.47 -28.86
N SER A 23 5.18 -0.75 -29.83
CA SER A 23 5.63 0.61 -30.18
C SER A 23 4.77 1.64 -29.44
N LEU A 24 5.37 2.42 -28.55
CA LEU A 24 4.71 3.49 -27.80
C LEU A 24 5.31 4.85 -28.18
N MET A 25 4.49 5.79 -28.65
CA MET A 25 5.00 7.05 -29.23
C MET A 25 5.49 8.08 -28.19
N ALA A 26 5.05 8.00 -26.94
CA ALA A 26 5.40 8.97 -25.89
C ALA A 26 5.77 8.32 -24.55
N VAL A 27 6.03 7.01 -24.56
CA VAL A 27 6.36 6.23 -23.37
C VAL A 27 7.66 5.50 -23.62
N THR A 28 8.65 5.77 -22.78
CA THR A 28 9.89 4.99 -22.71
C THR A 28 9.74 3.97 -21.59
N ILE A 29 9.98 2.70 -21.87
CA ILE A 29 9.93 1.63 -20.87
C ILE A 29 11.35 1.36 -20.36
N VAL A 30 11.51 1.27 -19.04
CA VAL A 30 12.77 0.88 -18.38
C VAL A 30 12.49 -0.31 -17.45
N PHE A 31 13.31 -1.35 -17.60
CA PHE A 31 13.24 -2.57 -16.80
C PHE A 31 14.24 -2.51 -15.65
N PHE A 32 13.77 -2.83 -14.45
CA PHE A 32 14.64 -3.04 -13.29
C PHE A 32 14.62 -4.51 -12.87
N SER A 33 15.81 -5.06 -12.64
CA SER A 33 16.00 -6.40 -12.11
C SER A 33 15.97 -6.46 -10.58
N THR A 34 16.11 -5.32 -9.90
CA THR A 34 16.23 -5.28 -8.43
C THR A 34 15.11 -4.50 -7.77
N SER A 35 14.46 -5.13 -6.79
CA SER A 35 13.45 -4.50 -5.95
C SER A 35 13.98 -3.32 -5.12
N LYS A 36 15.31 -3.20 -4.97
CA LYS A 36 15.98 -2.14 -4.21
C LYS A 36 15.80 -0.73 -4.78
N VAL A 37 15.49 -0.61 -6.07
CA VAL A 37 15.36 0.69 -6.77
C VAL A 37 13.96 0.89 -7.36
N GLN A 38 13.06 -0.07 -7.20
CA GLN A 38 11.70 0.04 -7.71
C GLN A 38 10.80 0.75 -6.67
N PRO A 39 10.18 1.90 -7.00
CA PRO A 39 9.34 2.64 -6.06
C PRO A 39 8.22 1.80 -5.45
N LEU A 40 7.64 0.86 -6.23
CA LEU A 40 6.61 -0.06 -5.74
C LEU A 40 7.10 -0.94 -4.59
N CYS A 41 8.34 -1.44 -4.69
CA CYS A 41 8.98 -2.29 -3.69
C CYS A 41 9.53 -1.53 -2.48
N LEU A 42 9.74 -0.21 -2.60
CA LEU A 42 10.31 0.63 -1.54
C LEU A 42 9.31 1.16 -0.49
N GLY A 43 8.05 0.72 -0.57
CA GLY A 43 7.08 0.98 0.50
C GLY A 43 5.62 0.94 0.05
N ILE A 44 5.33 1.20 -1.23
CA ILE A 44 3.94 1.25 -1.73
C ILE A 44 3.26 -0.11 -1.55
N ILE A 45 3.87 -1.19 -2.03
CA ILE A 45 3.32 -2.56 -1.88
C ILE A 45 3.20 -2.92 -0.41
N HIS A 46 4.17 -2.55 0.42
CA HIS A 46 4.15 -2.83 1.85
C HIS A 46 2.96 -2.14 2.53
N GLY A 47 2.79 -0.83 2.34
CA GLY A 47 1.71 -0.05 2.92
C GLY A 47 0.33 -0.54 2.47
N PHE A 48 0.19 -0.88 1.18
CA PHE A 48 -1.01 -1.50 0.64
C PHE A 48 -1.31 -2.85 1.31
N LYS A 49 -0.35 -3.77 1.35
CA LYS A 49 -0.52 -5.11 1.95
C LYS A 49 -0.83 -5.03 3.44
N ALA A 50 -0.16 -4.14 4.18
CA ALA A 50 -0.42 -3.92 5.59
C ALA A 50 -1.87 -3.46 5.82
N SER A 51 -2.35 -2.48 5.04
CA SER A 51 -3.73 -2.01 5.13
C SER A 51 -4.75 -3.08 4.73
N TYR A 52 -4.46 -3.90 3.72
CA TYR A 52 -5.34 -5.00 3.34
C TYR A 52 -5.44 -6.06 4.45
N ARG A 53 -4.30 -6.49 5.00
CA ARG A 53 -4.24 -7.47 6.09
C ARG A 53 -4.97 -6.99 7.33
N ARG A 54 -4.80 -5.72 7.71
CA ARG A 54 -5.55 -5.12 8.83
C ARG A 54 -7.06 -5.27 8.64
N ARG A 55 -7.58 -5.03 7.43
CA ARG A 55 -9.02 -5.17 7.15
C ARG A 55 -9.50 -6.62 7.20
N VAL A 56 -8.66 -7.58 6.78
CA VAL A 56 -8.98 -9.01 6.93
C VAL A 56 -9.08 -9.36 8.42
N LEU A 57 -8.18 -8.85 9.26
CA LEU A 57 -8.20 -9.06 10.70
C LEU A 57 -9.41 -8.37 11.36
N GLU A 58 -9.72 -7.13 11.01
CA GLU A 58 -10.92 -6.42 11.50
C GLU A 58 -12.20 -7.22 11.16
N ARG A 59 -12.29 -7.77 9.95
CA ARG A 59 -13.40 -8.65 9.53
C ARG A 59 -13.47 -9.92 10.37
N LEU A 60 -12.33 -10.54 10.67
CA LEU A 60 -12.25 -11.74 11.51
C LEU A 60 -12.73 -11.45 12.93
N VAL A 61 -12.24 -10.36 13.54
CA VAL A 61 -12.64 -9.95 14.90
C VAL A 61 -14.15 -9.69 14.95
N ILE A 62 -14.72 -8.95 13.99
CA ILE A 62 -16.17 -8.70 13.92
C ILE A 62 -16.96 -10.02 13.83
N ALA A 63 -16.50 -10.97 13.01
CA ALA A 63 -17.19 -12.25 12.84
C ALA A 63 -17.16 -13.10 14.12
N VAL A 64 -16.09 -13.02 14.92
CA VAL A 64 -15.95 -13.72 16.20
C VAL A 64 -16.80 -13.06 17.28
N ASP A 65 -16.76 -11.72 17.38
CA ASP A 65 -17.47 -10.97 18.42
C ASP A 65 -18.99 -10.91 18.17
N HIS A 66 -19.41 -10.94 16.90
CA HIS A 66 -20.81 -10.82 16.50
C HIS A 66 -21.24 -12.00 15.60
N PRO A 67 -21.44 -13.20 16.17
CA PRO A 67 -21.78 -14.40 15.39
C PRO A 67 -23.11 -14.27 14.62
N SER A 68 -24.01 -13.38 15.06
CA SER A 68 -25.27 -13.06 14.38
C SER A 68 -25.08 -12.39 13.00
N THR A 69 -23.91 -11.80 12.73
CA THR A 69 -23.61 -11.15 11.44
C THR A 69 -23.49 -12.13 10.27
N ASN A 70 -23.41 -13.44 10.53
CA ASN A 70 -23.20 -14.48 9.52
C ASN A 70 -22.00 -14.19 8.59
N LEU A 71 -21.02 -13.43 9.09
CA LEU A 71 -19.90 -12.98 8.31
C LEU A 71 -18.94 -14.14 8.07
N ARG A 72 -18.85 -14.61 6.82
CA ARG A 72 -17.96 -15.71 6.48
C ARG A 72 -16.50 -15.33 6.70
N LEU A 73 -15.78 -16.19 7.42
CA LEU A 73 -14.33 -16.10 7.66
C LEU A 73 -13.52 -16.27 6.37
N ARG A 74 -14.06 -17.08 5.44
CA ARG A 74 -13.45 -17.27 4.13
C ARG A 74 -13.69 -16.04 3.26
N VAL A 75 -12.60 -15.37 2.88
CA VAL A 75 -12.64 -14.28 1.90
C VAL A 75 -12.74 -14.89 0.50
N SER A 76 -13.85 -14.64 -0.20
CA SER A 76 -14.02 -15.01 -1.61
C SER A 76 -13.21 -14.08 -2.52
N LEU A 77 -12.98 -14.48 -3.78
CA LEU A 77 -12.33 -13.60 -4.77
C LEU A 77 -13.07 -12.28 -4.94
N TYR A 78 -14.42 -12.33 -5.01
CA TYR A 78 -15.26 -11.13 -5.10
C TYR A 78 -15.03 -10.20 -3.90
N SER A 79 -15.10 -10.73 -2.68
CA SER A 79 -14.85 -9.94 -1.47
C SER A 79 -13.42 -9.41 -1.40
N ALA A 80 -12.43 -10.18 -1.86
CA ALA A 80 -11.05 -9.72 -1.93
C ALA A 80 -10.92 -8.50 -2.87
N VAL A 81 -11.53 -8.54 -4.06
CA VAL A 81 -11.52 -7.43 -5.02
C VAL A 81 -12.21 -6.20 -4.43
N GLU A 82 -13.37 -6.34 -3.80
CA GLU A 82 -14.04 -5.22 -3.12
C GLU A 82 -13.17 -4.64 -1.99
N MET A 83 -12.49 -5.52 -1.25
CA MET A 83 -11.63 -5.13 -0.13
C MET A 83 -10.35 -4.43 -0.56
N VAL A 84 -9.91 -4.52 -1.83
CA VAL A 84 -8.69 -3.87 -2.34
C VAL A 84 -8.84 -2.34 -2.46
N LYS A 85 -10.05 -1.84 -2.68
CA LYS A 85 -10.31 -0.40 -2.89
C LYS A 85 -9.85 0.45 -1.71
N ALA A 86 -10.24 0.09 -0.49
CA ALA A 86 -9.93 0.88 0.70
C ALA A 86 -8.43 0.91 1.05
N PRO A 87 -7.68 -0.21 1.03
CA PRO A 87 -6.22 -0.21 1.14
C PRO A 87 -5.52 0.68 0.12
N TRP A 88 -5.96 0.66 -1.13
CA TRP A 88 -5.39 1.52 -2.16
C TRP A 88 -5.59 3.00 -1.84
N LEU A 89 -6.81 3.39 -1.47
CA LEU A 89 -7.12 4.78 -1.07
C LEU A 89 -6.38 5.21 0.19
N LYS A 90 -5.96 4.27 1.04
CA LYS A 90 -5.17 4.54 2.25
C LYS A 90 -3.68 4.78 1.96
N VAL A 91 -3.18 4.40 0.78
CA VAL A 91 -1.81 4.73 0.36
C VAL A 91 -1.71 6.23 0.12
N LYS A 92 -1.08 6.94 1.05
CA LYS A 92 -0.92 8.40 0.99
C LYS A 92 0.00 8.81 -0.17
N ALA A 93 -0.29 9.94 -0.80
CA ALA A 93 0.59 10.54 -1.80
C ALA A 93 2.01 10.79 -1.28
N THR A 94 2.16 11.11 0.01
CA THR A 94 3.47 11.26 0.68
C THR A 94 4.25 9.94 0.72
N CYS A 95 3.58 8.80 0.93
CA CYS A 95 4.22 7.49 0.84
C CYS A 95 4.76 7.24 -0.57
N VAL A 96 3.96 7.53 -1.60
CA VAL A 96 4.40 7.40 -3.00
C VAL A 96 5.60 8.30 -3.27
N ARG A 97 5.52 9.59 -2.94
CA ARG A 97 6.63 10.55 -3.14
C ARG A 97 7.91 10.09 -2.44
N ASN A 98 7.81 9.65 -1.19
CA ASN A 98 8.96 9.14 -0.43
C ASN A 98 9.57 7.89 -1.07
N CYS A 99 8.76 6.99 -1.63
CA CYS A 99 9.26 5.81 -2.35
C CYS A 99 10.00 6.19 -3.63
N PHE A 100 9.50 7.17 -4.40
CA PHE A 100 10.18 7.68 -5.59
C PHE A 100 11.47 8.42 -5.24
N ARG A 101 11.48 9.19 -4.15
CA ARG A 101 12.70 9.82 -3.60
C ARG A 101 13.75 8.78 -3.21
N LYS A 102 13.34 7.74 -2.47
CA LYS A 102 14.24 6.63 -2.08
C LYS A 102 14.77 5.83 -3.28
N ALA A 103 14.01 5.79 -4.37
CA ALA A 103 14.44 5.18 -5.63
C ALA A 103 15.28 6.13 -6.52
N CYS A 104 15.65 7.31 -6.02
CA CYS A 104 16.46 8.30 -6.72
C CYS A 104 15.82 8.87 -8.00
N PHE A 105 14.49 8.92 -8.08
CA PHE A 105 13.76 9.52 -9.21
C PHE A 105 13.52 11.03 -9.07
N VAL A 106 13.95 11.64 -7.96
CA VAL A 106 13.73 13.05 -7.66
C VAL A 106 15.07 13.65 -7.25
N ASP A 107 15.50 14.71 -7.93
CA ASP A 107 16.63 15.52 -7.47
C ASP A 107 16.24 16.22 -6.17
N THR A 108 16.96 15.90 -5.09
CA THR A 108 16.77 16.53 -3.78
C THR A 108 17.14 18.01 -3.85
N GLN A 109 16.14 18.88 -4.01
CA GLN A 109 16.14 20.12 -3.26
C GLN A 109 15.53 19.81 -1.89
N PRO A 110 16.13 20.27 -0.77
CA PRO A 110 15.62 19.99 0.56
C PRO A 110 14.29 20.75 0.75
N GLU A 111 13.18 20.10 0.46
CA GLU A 111 11.88 20.52 0.98
C GLU A 111 11.84 20.19 2.48
N ALA A 112 11.56 21.22 3.29
CA ALA A 112 11.47 21.13 4.74
C ALA A 112 10.59 19.94 5.18
N GLU A 113 11.10 19.17 6.14
CA GLU A 113 10.36 18.13 6.84
C GLU A 113 8.99 18.68 7.29
N PRO A 114 7.86 18.05 6.94
CA PRO A 114 6.61 18.38 7.60
C PRO A 114 6.72 17.88 9.04
N ASP A 115 6.51 18.80 9.99
CA ASP A 115 6.52 18.56 11.43
C ASP A 115 5.88 17.21 11.77
N ALA A 116 6.70 16.35 12.39
CA ALA A 116 6.22 15.21 13.15
C ALA A 116 5.59 15.72 14.45
N SER A 117 4.42 16.34 14.34
CA SER A 117 3.49 16.42 15.47
C SER A 117 2.11 15.97 15.03
N ASP A 118 1.82 14.70 15.29
CA ASP A 118 0.47 14.35 15.71
C ASP A 118 0.51 13.14 16.64
N GLY A 119 0.36 13.46 17.93
CA GLY A 119 -0.26 12.64 18.97
C GLY A 119 0.22 11.20 19.15
N GLN A 120 1.17 11.02 20.06
CA GLN A 120 1.06 9.91 21.00
C GLN A 120 -0.29 10.03 21.73
N THR A 121 -1.24 9.16 21.38
CA THR A 121 -2.23 8.63 22.33
C THR A 121 -2.63 7.23 21.86
N GLY A 122 -1.61 6.39 21.64
CA GLY A 122 -1.78 4.96 21.72
C GLY A 122 -1.90 4.57 23.18
N GLY A 123 -3.06 4.84 23.79
CA GLY A 123 -3.50 4.05 24.93
C GLY A 123 -3.43 2.59 24.50
N ASP A 124 -2.69 1.80 25.26
CA ASP A 124 -2.42 0.40 24.95
C ASP A 124 -3.74 -0.35 24.80
N LEU A 125 -4.14 -0.58 23.53
CA LEU A 125 -5.44 -1.15 23.14
C LEU A 125 -5.68 -2.54 23.75
N TRP A 126 -4.66 -3.14 24.35
CA TRP A 126 -4.67 -4.47 24.93
C TRP A 126 -4.88 -4.50 26.45
N GLN A 127 -4.79 -3.38 27.17
CA GLN A 127 -5.04 -3.34 28.62
C GLN A 127 -6.43 -3.86 29.04
N PRO A 128 -7.53 -3.54 28.33
CA PRO A 128 -8.87 -4.03 28.71
C PRO A 128 -9.04 -5.54 28.58
N VAL A 129 -8.28 -6.17 27.68
CA VAL A 129 -8.37 -7.62 27.38
C VAL A 129 -7.64 -8.46 28.43
N VAL A 130 -6.56 -7.93 29.04
CA VAL A 130 -5.85 -8.62 30.13
C VAL A 130 -6.54 -8.48 31.48
N ASP A 131 -7.24 -7.37 31.71
CA ASP A 131 -7.89 -7.10 33.01
C ASP A 131 -9.26 -7.77 33.16
N SER A 132 -9.91 -8.16 32.05
CA SER A 132 -11.19 -8.88 32.06
C SER A 132 -11.09 -10.35 32.51
N ASN A 133 -9.87 -10.87 32.75
CA ASN A 133 -9.63 -12.26 33.17
C ASN A 133 -9.11 -12.40 34.63
N ARG A 134 -9.22 -11.36 35.46
CA ARG A 134 -8.84 -11.40 36.90
C ARG A 134 -10.00 -11.23 37.87
N GLY A 135 -11.23 -11.57 37.47
CA GLY A 135 -12.39 -11.51 38.35
C GLY A 135 -13.31 -12.72 38.21
N ALA A 136 -12.95 -13.82 38.88
CA ALA A 136 -13.85 -14.83 39.43
C ALA A 136 -13.11 -15.57 40.56
#